data_AF-W7UKY8-F1
#
_entry.id   AF-W7UKY8-F1
#
_cell.length_a   1.000
_cell.length_b   1.000
_cell.length_c   1.000
_cell.angle_alpha   90.00
_cell.angle_beta   90.00
_cell.angle_gamma   90.00
#
_symmetry.space_group_name_H-M   'P 1'
#
loop_
_entity.id
_entity.type
_entity.pdbx_description
1 polymer ?
#
loop_
_entity_poly.entity_id
_entity_poly.type
_entity_poly.pdbx_seq_one_letter_code
_entity_poly.pdbx_strand_id
1 'polypeptide(L)'
;MKKEIDFGYLENADMEQIEHISENIPPVRERDKKNILEMSIRKYDKRKNDIIAADFSDNDTVSGSEPYRRRHSLWRYIGTAAACLAVIGSLAGGVVLLRRHKGAESQITEISEPVTEAPENTAFEAPTPERAQEIVFRKGEDKDGEILLTGDNVLSAEVIRPSEESNYDYEVVVNIDSEGQKKMCDDSIFPVSVWIDGKHVSRRNCTSYYNGQFCLPCGVVEERANEIAYLINSYRPDYDISDAPLYDGCIADCLYEFEKKYDGSLATGDYTVYDVNGDSIPELFIIYTLGDGGKHYELYFFNGERYEIGCASDDYLTVNSGAHDGLVFTQTPWNSQNYKVYYVSQGRVKLIYDMNKEYNGDGSVALTINGNEVSEAKWQEMTDSISTENMEYPDELSKVFAGFGR
;
A
#
# COMPACT_ATOMS: atom_id res chain seq x y z
N MET A 1 -13.76 -21.33 -28.92
CA MET A 1 -14.35 -20.22 -29.70
C MET A 1 -14.07 -18.95 -28.91
N LYS A 2 -13.07 -18.15 -29.33
CA LYS A 2 -12.63 -16.95 -28.61
C LYS A 2 -13.55 -15.79 -29.01
N LYS A 3 -14.07 -15.01 -28.04
CA LYS A 3 -14.72 -13.72 -28.30
C LYS A 3 -13.63 -12.64 -28.25
N GLU A 4 -13.36 -12.03 -29.39
CA GLU A 4 -12.61 -10.77 -29.46
C GLU A 4 -13.49 -9.66 -28.87
N ILE A 5 -12.89 -8.75 -28.11
CA ILE A 5 -13.57 -7.54 -27.62
C ILE A 5 -13.76 -6.64 -28.84
N ASP A 6 -15.02 -6.47 -29.23
CA ASP A 6 -15.44 -5.68 -30.38
C ASP A 6 -15.56 -4.19 -29.99
N PHE A 7 -14.61 -3.38 -30.46
CA PHE A 7 -14.62 -1.92 -30.30
C PHE A 7 -15.61 -1.21 -31.24
N GLY A 8 -16.37 -1.95 -32.06
CA GLY A 8 -17.38 -1.40 -32.97
C GLY A 8 -18.49 -0.59 -32.30
N TYR A 9 -18.64 -0.71 -30.97
CA TYR A 9 -19.56 0.10 -30.17
C TYR A 9 -19.13 1.57 -30.10
N LEU A 10 -17.83 1.87 -30.13
CA LEU A 10 -17.32 3.24 -30.08
C LEU A 10 -17.24 3.90 -31.46
N GLU A 11 -17.05 3.09 -32.52
CA GLU A 11 -17.00 3.61 -33.90
C GLU A 11 -18.38 3.98 -34.46
N ASN A 12 -19.47 3.52 -33.83
CA ASN A 12 -20.85 3.80 -34.24
C ASN A 12 -21.70 4.47 -33.14
N ALA A 13 -21.07 4.99 -32.07
CA ALA A 13 -21.80 5.68 -31.02
C ALA A 13 -22.40 6.98 -31.56
N ASP A 14 -23.73 7.08 -31.53
CA ASP A 14 -24.43 8.33 -31.85
C ASP A 14 -24.05 9.42 -30.82
N MET A 15 -24.03 10.69 -31.24
CA MET A 15 -23.63 11.82 -30.39
C MET A 15 -24.39 11.88 -29.05
N GLU A 16 -25.62 11.39 -29.01
CA GLU A 16 -26.46 11.30 -27.82
C GLU A 16 -25.91 10.31 -26.77
N GLN A 17 -25.28 9.21 -27.21
CA GLN A 17 -24.63 8.24 -26.32
C GLN A 17 -23.31 8.78 -25.76
N ILE A 18 -22.60 9.60 -26.53
CA ILE A 18 -21.38 10.27 -26.08
C ILE A 18 -21.71 11.34 -25.02
N GLU A 19 -22.80 12.10 -25.21
CA GLU A 19 -23.29 13.06 -24.21
C GLU A 19 -23.71 12.37 -22.91
N HIS A 20 -24.40 11.23 -22.98
CA HIS A 20 -24.78 10.46 -21.79
C HIS A 20 -23.58 9.91 -21.01
N ILE A 21 -22.48 9.55 -21.68
CA ILE A 21 -21.24 9.14 -21.00
C ILE A 21 -20.55 10.36 -20.36
N SER A 22 -20.57 11.51 -21.03
CA SER A 22 -20.05 12.78 -20.53
C SER A 22 -20.79 13.27 -19.27
N GLU A 23 -22.12 13.07 -19.18
CA GLU A 23 -22.92 13.47 -18.01
C GLU A 23 -22.65 12.61 -16.77
N ASN A 24 -22.19 11.36 -16.94
CA ASN A 24 -22.00 10.40 -15.85
C ASN A 24 -20.55 10.28 -15.36
N ILE A 25 -19.59 10.94 -16.02
CA ILE A 25 -18.19 10.94 -15.60
C ILE A 25 -17.90 12.27 -14.88
N PRO A 26 -17.49 12.24 -13.61
CA PRO A 26 -17.19 13.46 -12.88
C PRO A 26 -16.06 14.24 -13.58
N PRO A 27 -16.14 15.59 -13.65
CA PRO A 27 -15.11 16.39 -14.28
C PRO A 27 -13.79 16.18 -13.53
N VAL A 28 -12.79 15.68 -14.27
CA VAL A 28 -11.43 15.45 -13.79
C VAL A 28 -10.92 16.74 -13.15
N ARG A 29 -10.46 16.66 -11.88
CA ARG A 29 -9.99 17.83 -11.13
C ARG A 29 -8.76 18.41 -11.84
N GLU A 30 -8.56 19.73 -11.77
CA GLU A 30 -7.41 20.39 -12.42
C GLU A 30 -6.05 19.83 -11.97
N ARG A 31 -5.97 19.32 -10.73
CA ARG A 31 -4.78 18.62 -10.22
C ARG A 31 -4.49 17.35 -11.01
N ASP A 32 -5.51 16.56 -11.31
CA ASP A 32 -5.38 15.28 -12.01
C ASP A 32 -5.04 15.53 -13.49
N LYS A 33 -5.62 16.58 -14.11
CA LYS A 33 -5.24 17.00 -15.47
C LYS A 33 -3.77 17.39 -15.55
N LYS A 34 -3.27 18.14 -14.56
CA LYS A 34 -1.86 18.54 -14.49
C LYS A 34 -0.95 17.32 -14.32
N ASN A 35 -1.30 16.39 -13.43
CA ASN A 35 -0.55 15.16 -13.21
C ASN A 35 -0.52 14.27 -14.46
N ILE A 36 -1.66 14.11 -15.14
CA ILE A 36 -1.75 13.34 -16.39
C ILE A 36 -0.90 14.00 -17.49
N LEU A 37 -0.97 15.33 -17.62
CA LEU A 37 -0.18 16.08 -18.59
C LEU A 37 1.32 15.94 -18.30
N GLU A 38 1.74 16.09 -17.05
CA GLU A 38 3.14 15.96 -16.62
C GLU A 38 3.67 14.54 -16.86
N MET A 39 2.89 13.52 -16.52
CA MET A 39 3.23 12.13 -16.84
C MET A 39 3.33 11.88 -18.35
N SER A 40 2.48 12.51 -19.16
CA SER A 40 2.51 12.37 -20.61
C SER A 40 3.75 13.03 -21.23
N ILE A 41 4.12 14.22 -20.77
CA ILE A 41 5.34 14.94 -21.20
C ILE A 41 6.58 14.12 -20.81
N ARG A 42 6.65 13.64 -19.56
CA ARG A 42 7.75 12.79 -19.08
C ARG A 42 7.90 11.51 -19.90
N LYS A 43 6.79 10.85 -20.28
CA LYS A 43 6.82 9.66 -21.14
C LYS A 43 7.26 9.97 -22.58
N TYR A 44 6.84 11.12 -23.11
CA TYR A 44 7.25 11.58 -24.44
C TYR A 44 8.74 11.88 -24.50
N ASP A 45 9.28 12.62 -23.52
CA ASP A 45 10.69 13.00 -23.50
C ASP A 45 11.62 11.80 -23.31
N LYS A 46 11.23 10.83 -22.48
CA LYS A 46 11.95 9.55 -22.37
C LYS A 46 12.02 8.82 -23.71
N ARG A 47 10.88 8.66 -24.40
CA ARG A 47 10.86 7.99 -25.72
C ARG A 47 11.65 8.75 -26.79
N LYS A 48 11.62 10.08 -26.76
CA LYS A 48 12.40 10.91 -27.68
C LYS A 48 13.90 10.70 -27.45
N ASN A 49 14.34 10.63 -26.19
CA ASN A 49 15.73 10.37 -25.84
C ASN A 49 16.15 8.92 -26.15
N ASP A 50 15.28 7.94 -25.96
CA ASP A 50 15.54 6.53 -26.30
C ASP A 50 15.69 6.32 -27.83
N ILE A 51 14.89 7.04 -28.63
CA ILE A 51 15.02 7.03 -30.10
C ILE A 51 16.33 7.69 -30.54
N ILE A 52 16.73 8.80 -29.90
CA ILE A 52 18.00 9.47 -30.19
C ILE A 52 19.19 8.61 -29.76
N ALA A 53 19.08 7.84 -28.66
CA ALA A 53 20.13 6.93 -28.20
C ALA A 53 20.30 5.69 -29.09
N ALA A 54 19.22 5.19 -29.70
CA ALA A 54 19.25 4.03 -30.58
C ALA A 54 19.85 4.32 -31.98
N ASP A 55 19.89 5.59 -32.41
CA ASP A 55 20.41 6.01 -33.72
C ASP A 55 21.92 6.32 -33.72
N PHE A 56 22.62 6.23 -32.56
CA PHE A 56 24.04 6.58 -32.42
C PHE A 56 24.97 5.46 -31.92
N SER A 57 24.51 4.20 -31.80
CA SER A 57 25.43 3.08 -31.55
C SER A 57 25.82 2.38 -32.86
N ASP A 58 26.92 2.87 -33.42
CA ASP A 58 27.61 2.37 -34.60
C ASP A 58 28.08 0.92 -34.45
N ASN A 59 27.82 0.14 -35.50
CA ASN A 59 28.64 -0.92 -36.08
C ASN A 59 29.50 -1.81 -35.16
N ASP A 60 29.05 -3.06 -34.96
CA ASP A 60 29.98 -4.19 -34.99
C ASP A 60 29.40 -5.38 -35.74
N THR A 61 30.12 -5.77 -36.79
CA THR A 61 29.76 -6.81 -37.74
C THR A 61 30.50 -8.08 -37.37
N VAL A 62 29.80 -9.13 -36.90
CA VAL A 62 30.36 -10.49 -36.91
C VAL A 62 29.32 -11.50 -37.40
N SER A 63 29.78 -12.26 -38.40
CA SER A 63 29.07 -13.18 -39.27
C SER A 63 28.78 -14.53 -38.63
N GLY A 64 27.59 -15.09 -38.90
CA GLY A 64 27.43 -16.54 -39.03
C GLY A 64 26.36 -17.20 -38.17
N SER A 65 25.08 -16.93 -38.46
CA SER A 65 24.00 -17.93 -38.46
C SER A 65 22.74 -17.33 -39.09
N GLU A 66 21.90 -18.20 -39.62
CA GLU A 66 20.91 -17.98 -40.68
C GLU A 66 19.93 -16.81 -40.45
N PRO A 67 19.51 -16.09 -41.51
CA PRO A 67 18.64 -14.93 -41.38
C PRO A 67 17.20 -15.36 -41.06
N TYR A 68 16.78 -15.18 -39.82
CA TYR A 68 15.35 -15.13 -39.51
C TYR A 68 14.75 -13.88 -40.16
N ARG A 69 13.96 -14.06 -41.23
CA ARG A 69 13.17 -12.99 -41.85
C ARG A 69 12.18 -12.42 -40.82
N ARG A 70 12.51 -11.31 -40.19
CA ARG A 70 11.51 -10.48 -39.50
C ARG A 70 10.67 -9.74 -40.56
N ARG A 71 9.42 -10.15 -40.68
CA ARG A 71 8.38 -9.46 -41.44
C ARG A 71 7.95 -8.21 -40.65
N HIS A 72 8.69 -7.12 -40.80
CA HIS A 72 8.24 -5.79 -40.37
C HIS A 72 7.47 -5.15 -41.52
N SER A 73 6.18 -4.86 -41.32
CA SER A 73 5.55 -3.60 -41.70
C SER A 73 4.06 -3.62 -41.39
N LEU A 74 3.57 -2.50 -40.83
CA LEU A 74 2.17 -2.01 -40.76
C LEU A 74 1.37 -2.09 -39.46
N TRP A 75 1.71 -2.90 -38.46
CA TRP A 75 0.89 -2.95 -37.24
C TRP A 75 1.23 -1.94 -36.13
N ARG A 76 2.26 -1.10 -36.29
CA ARG A 76 2.70 -0.14 -35.25
C ARG A 76 2.13 1.28 -35.39
N TYR A 77 1.25 1.55 -36.35
CA TYR A 77 0.76 2.93 -36.61
C TYR A 77 -0.76 3.15 -36.43
N ILE A 78 -1.55 2.13 -36.07
CA ILE A 78 -3.00 2.32 -35.88
C ILE A 78 -3.32 2.98 -34.52
N GLY A 79 -2.47 2.80 -33.50
CA GLY A 79 -2.73 3.32 -32.15
C GLY A 79 -2.42 4.80 -31.91
N THR A 80 -1.76 5.51 -32.84
CA THR A 80 -1.23 6.87 -32.59
C THR A 80 -2.05 8.00 -33.23
N ALA A 81 -2.98 7.69 -34.13
CA ALA A 81 -3.81 8.71 -34.80
C ALA A 81 -5.10 9.07 -34.04
N ALA A 82 -5.65 8.14 -33.24
CA ALA A 82 -6.91 8.36 -32.50
C ALA A 82 -6.76 9.37 -31.35
N ALA A 83 -5.60 9.42 -30.70
CA ALA A 83 -5.35 10.32 -29.56
C ALA A 83 -5.16 11.80 -29.97
N CYS A 84 -4.77 12.08 -31.23
CA CYS A 84 -4.53 13.46 -31.69
C CYS A 84 -5.80 14.18 -32.16
N LEU A 85 -6.85 13.45 -32.57
CA LEU A 85 -8.11 14.06 -33.03
C LEU A 85 -9.02 14.48 -31.86
N ALA A 86 -8.91 13.81 -30.70
CA ALA A 86 -9.65 14.17 -29.49
C ALA A 86 -9.17 15.50 -28.85
N VAL A 87 -7.91 15.89 -29.10
CA VAL A 87 -7.31 17.11 -28.50
C VAL A 87 -7.52 18.36 -29.36
N ILE A 88 -7.76 18.22 -30.67
CA ILE A 88 -7.95 19.39 -31.56
C ILE A 88 -9.43 19.83 -31.62
N GLY A 89 -10.38 18.94 -31.33
CA GLY A 89 -11.81 19.28 -31.30
C GLY A 89 -12.24 20.17 -30.13
N SER A 90 -11.53 20.13 -28.99
CA SER A 90 -11.93 20.80 -27.75
C SER A 90 -11.52 22.28 -27.65
N LEU A 91 -10.68 22.79 -28.56
CA LEU A 91 -10.24 24.19 -28.52
C LEU A 91 -11.09 25.15 -29.37
N ALA A 92 -11.90 24.66 -30.33
CA ALA A 92 -12.72 25.54 -31.18
C ALA A 92 -14.15 25.76 -30.64
N GLY A 93 -14.74 24.80 -29.92
CA GLY A 93 -16.13 24.88 -29.45
C GLY A 93 -16.36 25.72 -28.19
N GLY A 94 -15.35 25.85 -27.32
CA GLY A 94 -15.51 26.45 -25.99
C GLY A 94 -15.62 27.99 -25.95
N VAL A 95 -15.16 28.68 -27.00
CA VAL A 95 -15.13 30.16 -27.00
C VAL A 95 -16.49 30.77 -27.40
N VAL A 96 -17.35 30.01 -28.08
CA VAL A 96 -18.62 30.56 -28.61
C VAL A 96 -19.75 30.57 -27.56
N LEU A 97 -19.68 29.75 -26.51
CA LEU A 97 -20.76 29.65 -25.50
C LEU A 97 -20.64 30.64 -24.33
N LEU A 98 -19.47 31.23 -24.07
CA LEU A 98 -19.25 32.10 -22.91
C LEU A 98 -19.59 33.60 -23.12
N ARG A 99 -20.22 33.97 -24.25
CA ARG A 99 -20.61 35.37 -24.53
C ARG A 99 -22.07 35.73 -24.26
N ARG A 100 -22.89 34.81 -23.75
CA ARG A 100 -24.28 35.08 -23.35
C ARG A 100 -24.53 34.64 -21.92
N HIS A 101 -24.21 35.51 -20.96
CA HIS A 101 -25.01 35.75 -19.75
C HIS A 101 -24.25 36.72 -18.82
N LYS A 102 -24.47 38.03 -19.02
CA LYS A 102 -24.25 39.05 -17.98
C LYS A 102 -25.59 39.72 -17.73
N GLY A 103 -26.05 39.67 -16.49
CA GLY A 103 -27.12 40.53 -15.99
C GLY A 103 -28.02 39.83 -14.98
N ALA A 104 -27.78 40.08 -13.69
CA ALA A 104 -28.79 40.54 -12.71
C ALA A 104 -28.20 40.53 -11.29
N GLU A 105 -28.20 41.70 -10.65
CA GLU A 105 -28.05 41.89 -9.21
C GLU A 105 -29.32 41.43 -8.47
N SER A 106 -29.21 40.97 -7.21
CA SER A 106 -30.18 41.37 -6.16
C SER A 106 -29.63 41.14 -4.75
N GLN A 107 -30.18 41.95 -3.84
CA GLN A 107 -29.74 42.35 -2.50
C GLN A 107 -29.95 41.32 -1.37
N ILE A 108 -28.99 41.40 -0.43
CA ILE A 108 -29.04 41.30 1.05
C ILE A 108 -30.44 41.20 1.69
N THR A 109 -30.61 40.28 2.66
CA THR A 109 -31.29 40.53 3.96
C THR A 109 -30.75 39.58 5.04
N GLU A 110 -30.23 40.17 6.13
CA GLU A 110 -29.88 39.56 7.42
C GLU A 110 -31.12 39.10 8.21
N ILE A 111 -31.07 37.91 8.81
CA ILE A 111 -31.82 37.58 10.03
C ILE A 111 -30.90 36.76 10.93
N SER A 112 -30.64 37.27 12.15
CA SER A 112 -29.87 36.61 13.20
C SER A 112 -30.72 35.61 13.98
N GLU A 113 -30.20 34.41 14.23
CA GLU A 113 -30.70 33.49 15.26
C GLU A 113 -29.61 33.26 16.33
N PRO A 114 -30.00 33.04 17.61
CA PRO A 114 -29.07 33.03 18.73
C PRO A 114 -28.26 31.74 18.81
N VAL A 115 -26.96 31.92 19.00
CA VAL A 115 -25.94 30.89 19.21
C VAL A 115 -26.24 30.07 20.48
N THR A 116 -26.38 28.76 20.32
CA THR A 116 -26.24 27.79 21.41
C THR A 116 -24.87 27.13 21.22
N GLU A 117 -23.92 27.48 22.10
CA GLU A 117 -22.58 26.89 22.09
C GLU A 117 -22.66 25.41 22.51
N ALA A 118 -22.31 24.52 21.57
CA ALA A 118 -21.96 23.13 21.86
C ALA A 118 -20.47 23.08 22.26
N PRO A 119 -20.06 22.19 23.18
CA PRO A 119 -18.68 22.10 23.61
C PRO A 119 -17.78 21.70 22.44
N GLU A 120 -16.75 22.51 22.26
CA GLU A 120 -15.68 22.36 21.27
C GLU A 120 -14.88 21.09 21.60
N ASN A 121 -15.19 19.98 20.92
CA ASN A 121 -14.30 18.82 20.88
C ASN A 121 -13.08 19.22 20.05
N THR A 122 -12.00 19.55 20.75
CA THR A 122 -10.68 19.71 20.15
C THR A 122 -10.20 18.34 19.68
N ALA A 123 -10.56 17.97 18.46
CA ALA A 123 -9.91 16.86 17.76
C ALA A 123 -8.45 17.27 17.54
N PHE A 124 -7.53 16.52 18.11
CA PHE A 124 -6.11 16.63 17.80
C PHE A 124 -5.92 16.29 16.31
N GLU A 125 -5.69 17.30 15.48
CA GLU A 125 -5.08 17.06 14.17
C GLU A 125 -3.68 16.51 14.44
N ALA A 126 -3.49 15.20 14.25
CA ALA A 126 -2.19 14.58 14.32
C ALA A 126 -1.29 15.22 13.25
N PRO A 127 -0.11 15.76 13.63
CA PRO A 127 0.76 16.41 12.68
C PRO A 127 1.23 15.40 11.63
N THR A 128 0.97 15.69 10.36
CA THR A 128 1.53 14.93 9.23
C THR A 128 3.01 15.32 9.08
N PRO A 129 3.98 14.42 9.29
CA PRO A 129 5.39 14.77 9.18
C PRO A 129 5.78 15.02 7.71
N GLU A 130 6.18 16.24 7.37
CA GLU A 130 6.67 16.65 6.03
C GLU A 130 8.12 16.20 5.73
N ARG A 131 8.78 15.53 6.67
CA ARG A 131 10.17 15.05 6.52
C ARG A 131 10.28 13.65 7.13
N ALA A 132 11.02 12.76 6.47
CA ALA A 132 11.38 11.46 7.04
C ALA A 132 12.08 11.68 8.39
N GLN A 133 11.46 11.15 9.44
CA GLN A 133 11.99 11.22 10.80
C GLN A 133 13.23 10.33 10.86
N GLU A 134 14.33 10.80 11.45
CA GLU A 134 15.48 9.95 11.74
C GLU A 134 15.28 9.28 13.09
N ILE A 135 15.20 7.95 13.12
CA ILE A 135 15.17 7.18 14.39
C ILE A 135 16.44 6.37 14.51
N VAL A 136 17.16 6.57 15.62
CA VAL A 136 18.39 5.83 15.93
C VAL A 136 18.42 5.39 17.38
N PHE A 137 18.89 4.16 17.59
CA PHE A 137 19.12 3.56 18.89
C PHE A 137 20.63 3.47 19.12
N ARG A 138 21.13 4.13 20.15
CA ARG A 138 22.57 4.29 20.39
C ARG A 138 23.01 3.60 21.66
N LYS A 139 24.23 3.07 21.65
CA LYS A 139 24.90 2.57 22.86
C LYS A 139 25.25 3.75 23.77
N GLY A 140 24.88 3.64 25.05
CA GLY A 140 25.10 4.66 26.06
C GLY A 140 24.09 5.81 26.02
N GLU A 141 24.45 6.92 26.66
CA GLU A 141 23.64 8.15 26.78
C GLU A 141 24.04 9.23 25.77
N ASP A 142 25.16 9.03 25.08
CA ASP A 142 25.77 10.08 24.26
C ASP A 142 25.09 10.16 22.90
N LYS A 143 24.82 11.40 22.45
CA LYS A 143 24.31 11.68 21.10
C LYS A 143 25.21 11.12 20.01
N ASP A 144 26.51 11.03 20.30
CA ASP A 144 27.53 10.53 19.38
C ASP A 144 27.89 9.06 19.66
N GLY A 145 27.13 8.37 20.52
CA GLY A 145 27.28 6.95 20.81
C GLY A 145 27.10 6.09 19.55
N GLU A 146 27.68 4.89 19.57
CA GLU A 146 27.58 3.91 18.49
C GLU A 146 26.11 3.63 18.14
N ILE A 147 25.75 3.73 16.86
CA ILE A 147 24.40 3.38 16.38
C ILE A 147 24.29 1.86 16.36
N LEU A 148 23.42 1.33 17.20
CA LEU A 148 23.13 -0.11 17.27
C LEU A 148 22.01 -0.49 16.30
N LEU A 149 20.95 0.31 16.24
CA LEU A 149 19.79 0.11 15.39
C LEU A 149 19.33 1.43 14.79
N THR A 150 18.61 1.35 13.67
CA THR A 150 17.84 2.46 13.09
C THR A 150 16.35 2.18 13.21
N GLY A 151 15.50 3.14 12.83
CA GLY A 151 14.06 2.91 12.68
C GLY A 151 13.74 1.73 11.77
N ASP A 152 14.63 1.39 10.83
CA ASP A 152 14.46 0.24 9.93
C ASP A 152 14.38 -1.07 10.72
N ASN A 153 15.00 -1.16 11.90
CA ASN A 153 14.92 -2.38 12.70
C ASN A 153 13.63 -2.49 13.55
N VAL A 154 12.75 -1.48 13.53
CA VAL A 154 11.57 -1.42 14.41
C VAL A 154 10.32 -1.99 13.75
N LEU A 155 9.76 -3.05 14.32
CA LEU A 155 8.49 -3.66 13.87
C LEU A 155 7.28 -2.91 14.40
N SER A 156 7.32 -2.47 15.65
CA SER A 156 6.26 -1.66 16.27
C SER A 156 6.70 -1.10 17.60
N ALA A 157 6.02 -0.05 18.04
CA ALA A 157 6.11 0.52 19.37
C ALA A 157 4.73 0.55 20.03
N GLU A 158 4.60 -0.01 21.23
CA GLU A 158 3.32 -0.13 21.93
C GLU A 158 3.45 0.43 23.36
N VAL A 159 2.46 1.20 23.79
CA VAL A 159 2.45 1.78 25.14
C VAL A 159 1.94 0.74 26.12
N ILE A 160 2.74 0.44 27.15
CA ILE A 160 2.33 -0.36 28.29
C ILE A 160 1.94 0.57 29.44
N ARG A 161 0.70 0.38 29.91
CA ARG A 161 0.20 1.08 31.10
C ARG A 161 0.73 0.40 32.36
N PRO A 162 1.28 1.15 33.32
CA PRO A 162 1.62 0.59 34.63
C PRO A 162 0.35 0.06 35.30
N SER A 163 0.46 -1.02 36.09
CA SER A 163 -0.68 -1.47 36.89
C SER A 163 -1.07 -0.41 37.91
N GLU A 164 -2.36 -0.33 38.26
CA GLU A 164 -2.88 0.67 39.23
C GLU A 164 -2.16 0.61 40.60
N GLU A 165 -1.62 -0.55 40.96
CA GLU A 165 -0.90 -0.77 42.20
C GLU A 165 0.61 -0.42 42.12
N SER A 166 1.10 -0.08 40.93
CA SER A 166 2.51 0.15 40.69
C SER A 166 2.84 1.62 40.47
N ASN A 167 3.88 2.10 41.17
CA ASN A 167 4.47 3.42 40.92
C ASN A 167 5.41 3.43 39.70
N TYR A 168 5.19 2.54 38.72
CA TYR A 168 6.03 2.48 37.53
C TYR A 168 5.67 3.58 36.53
N ASP A 169 6.66 4.02 35.78
CA ASP A 169 6.47 4.95 34.65
C ASP A 169 5.72 4.21 33.53
N TYR A 170 4.99 4.93 32.67
CA TYR A 170 4.56 4.40 31.38
C TYR A 170 5.80 4.01 30.56
N GLU A 171 5.70 2.87 29.89
CA GLU A 171 6.76 2.34 29.05
C GLU A 171 6.28 2.22 27.61
N VAL A 172 7.19 2.45 26.66
CA VAL A 172 6.99 2.09 25.26
C VAL A 172 7.80 0.84 24.99
N VAL A 173 7.13 -0.27 24.68
CA VAL A 173 7.79 -1.49 24.23
C VAL A 173 8.03 -1.40 22.75
N VAL A 174 9.30 -1.46 22.37
CA VAL A 174 9.73 -1.47 20.98
C VAL A 174 10.03 -2.91 20.58
N ASN A 175 9.26 -3.43 19.64
CA ASN A 175 9.47 -4.71 18.99
C ASN A 175 10.43 -4.52 17.81
N ILE A 176 11.44 -5.38 17.68
CA ILE A 176 12.44 -5.31 16.59
C ILE A 176 12.50 -6.58 15.76
N ASP A 177 12.90 -6.42 14.50
CA ASP A 177 13.02 -7.50 13.53
C ASP A 177 14.17 -8.46 13.84
N SER A 178 14.23 -9.60 13.14
CA SER A 178 15.24 -10.62 13.40
C SER A 178 16.70 -10.14 13.22
N GLU A 179 16.94 -9.09 12.44
CA GLU A 179 18.26 -8.50 12.28
C GLU A 179 18.61 -7.64 13.49
N GLY A 180 17.68 -6.79 13.93
CA GLY A 180 17.79 -6.01 15.15
C GLY A 180 18.00 -6.91 16.37
N GLN A 181 17.30 -8.05 16.43
CA GLN A 181 17.49 -9.05 17.48
C GLN A 181 18.91 -9.61 17.52
N LYS A 182 19.52 -9.89 16.36
CA LYS A 182 20.92 -10.34 16.26
C LYS A 182 21.89 -9.25 16.69
N LYS A 183 21.60 -7.98 16.37
CA LYS A 183 22.41 -6.84 16.82
C LYS A 183 22.28 -6.61 18.34
N MET A 184 21.12 -6.92 18.92
CA MET A 184 20.80 -6.68 20.32
C MET A 184 21.05 -7.87 21.28
N CYS A 185 21.56 -8.99 20.78
CA CYS A 185 21.70 -10.21 21.59
C CYS A 185 22.86 -10.20 22.59
N ASP A 186 23.73 -9.18 22.57
CA ASP A 186 24.84 -9.04 23.50
C ASP A 186 24.48 -8.04 24.61
N ASP A 187 24.36 -8.51 25.86
CA ASP A 187 24.06 -7.67 27.03
C ASP A 187 25.06 -6.51 27.22
N SER A 188 26.27 -6.60 26.65
CA SER A 188 27.30 -5.55 26.73
C SER A 188 26.94 -4.24 26.01
N ILE A 189 25.87 -4.25 25.21
CA ILE A 189 25.40 -3.07 24.47
C ILE A 189 24.54 -2.13 25.32
N PHE A 190 24.06 -2.58 26.48
CA PHE A 190 23.25 -1.74 27.37
C PHE A 190 24.14 -0.83 28.22
N PRO A 191 23.68 0.40 28.53
CA PRO A 191 22.35 0.96 28.23
C PRO A 191 22.17 1.43 26.78
N VAL A 192 20.92 1.47 26.29
CA VAL A 192 20.57 1.97 24.95
C VAL A 192 19.69 3.23 25.04
N SER A 193 20.10 4.32 24.39
CA SER A 193 19.34 5.56 24.27
C SER A 193 18.62 5.64 22.92
N VAL A 194 17.46 6.32 22.90
CA VAL A 194 16.64 6.46 21.69
C VAL A 194 16.54 7.91 21.29
N TRP A 195 16.82 8.15 20.01
CA TRP A 195 16.88 9.47 19.44
C TRP A 195 15.96 9.56 18.24
N ILE A 196 15.12 10.59 18.23
CA ILE A 196 14.24 10.93 17.11
C ILE A 196 14.60 12.34 16.66
N ASP A 197 14.96 12.50 15.38
CA ASP A 197 15.46 13.75 14.79
C ASP A 197 16.58 14.39 15.62
N GLY A 198 17.49 13.56 16.10
CA GLY A 198 18.64 13.96 16.91
C GLY A 198 18.31 14.48 18.31
N LYS A 199 17.06 14.26 18.80
CA LYS A 199 16.64 14.54 20.18
C LYS A 199 16.48 13.24 20.96
N HIS A 200 17.03 13.20 22.17
CA HIS A 200 16.85 12.08 23.08
C HIS A 200 15.40 12.07 23.60
N VAL A 201 14.65 11.00 23.34
CA VAL A 201 13.19 10.95 23.63
C VAL A 201 12.84 10.23 24.93
N SER A 202 13.64 9.23 25.33
CA SER A 202 13.39 8.46 26.54
C SER A 202 13.86 9.20 27.80
N ARG A 203 13.15 8.97 28.92
CA ARG A 203 13.50 9.60 30.20
C ARG A 203 14.73 8.93 30.83
N ARG A 204 14.85 7.62 30.64
CA ARG A 204 16.01 6.81 30.99
C ARG A 204 16.35 5.93 29.80
N ASN A 205 17.56 5.42 29.81
CA ASN A 205 17.96 4.46 28.80
C ASN A 205 17.25 3.13 29.04
N CYS A 206 17.09 2.38 27.97
CA CYS A 206 16.78 0.98 28.09
C CYS A 206 17.97 0.25 28.73
N THR A 207 17.69 -0.63 29.69
CA THR A 207 18.72 -1.43 30.39
C THR A 207 18.55 -2.93 30.20
N SER A 208 17.55 -3.36 29.43
CA SER A 208 17.26 -4.77 29.24
C SER A 208 16.56 -5.02 27.91
N TYR A 209 16.90 -6.13 27.30
CA TYR A 209 16.26 -6.66 26.10
C TYR A 209 15.81 -8.09 26.35
N TYR A 210 14.63 -8.43 25.86
CA TYR A 210 14.06 -9.75 26.04
C TYR A 210 13.20 -10.11 24.82
N ASN A 211 13.45 -11.27 24.21
CA ASN A 211 12.64 -11.83 23.12
C ASN A 211 12.29 -10.85 21.98
N GLY A 212 13.27 -10.08 21.51
CA GLY A 212 13.03 -9.12 20.42
C GLY A 212 12.33 -7.85 20.84
N GLN A 213 12.31 -7.56 22.14
CA GLN A 213 11.65 -6.40 22.71
C GLN A 213 12.60 -5.67 23.66
N PHE A 214 12.47 -4.35 23.71
CA PHE A 214 13.07 -3.56 24.77
C PHE A 214 12.13 -2.42 25.20
N CYS A 215 12.18 -2.07 26.48
CA CYS A 215 11.30 -1.07 27.07
C CYS A 215 11.96 0.31 27.12
N LEU A 216 11.23 1.33 26.70
CA LEU A 216 11.60 2.72 26.83
C LEU A 216 10.78 3.37 27.95
N PRO A 217 11.39 3.71 29.09
CA PRO A 217 10.69 4.41 30.15
C PRO A 217 10.42 5.86 29.71
N CYS A 218 9.14 6.21 29.59
CA CYS A 218 8.66 7.50 29.06
C CYS A 218 8.20 8.48 30.14
N GLY A 219 8.07 8.01 31.40
CA GLY A 219 7.64 8.82 32.54
C GLY A 219 6.19 8.56 32.95
N VAL A 220 5.64 9.37 33.84
CA VAL A 220 4.29 9.17 34.42
C VAL A 220 3.14 9.74 33.55
N VAL A 221 3.43 10.22 32.34
CA VAL A 221 2.45 10.89 31.47
C VAL A 221 2.18 10.01 30.25
N GLU A 222 0.95 9.47 30.17
CA GLU A 222 0.50 8.59 29.07
C GLU A 222 0.64 9.26 27.69
N GLU A 223 0.28 10.54 27.60
CA GLU A 223 0.33 11.31 26.37
C GLU A 223 1.73 11.32 25.75
N ARG A 224 2.78 11.45 26.57
CA ARG A 224 4.17 11.40 26.11
C ARG A 224 4.57 10.00 25.61
N ALA A 225 4.10 8.94 26.27
CA ALA A 225 4.36 7.58 25.83
C ALA A 225 3.68 7.31 24.47
N ASN A 226 2.43 7.76 24.32
CA ASN A 226 1.69 7.69 23.06
C ASN A 226 2.38 8.49 21.95
N GLU A 227 2.87 9.70 22.24
CA GLU A 227 3.63 10.51 21.28
C GLU A 227 4.89 9.78 20.81
N ILE A 228 5.68 9.22 21.73
CA ILE A 228 6.91 8.48 21.38
C ILE A 228 6.58 7.23 20.57
N ALA A 229 5.58 6.44 20.97
CA ALA A 229 5.16 5.26 20.22
C ALA A 229 4.65 5.65 18.83
N TYR A 230 3.87 6.73 18.72
CA TYR A 230 3.42 7.27 17.45
C TYR A 230 4.60 7.68 16.56
N LEU A 231 5.55 8.47 17.08
CA LEU A 231 6.74 8.88 16.32
C LEU A 231 7.52 7.67 15.81
N ILE A 232 7.75 6.67 16.68
CA ILE A 232 8.44 5.42 16.30
C ILE A 232 7.68 4.65 15.22
N ASN A 233 6.36 4.48 15.34
CA ASN A 233 5.55 3.79 14.34
C ASN A 233 5.34 4.60 13.06
N SER A 234 5.45 5.93 13.15
CA SER A 234 5.35 6.84 12.01
C SER A 234 6.64 6.96 11.22
N TYR A 235 7.73 6.37 11.71
CA TYR A 235 8.96 6.26 10.96
C TYR A 235 8.68 5.60 9.61
N ARG A 236 9.11 6.29 8.58
CA ARG A 236 9.10 5.82 7.22
C ARG A 236 10.55 5.82 6.76
N PRO A 237 11.22 4.66 6.55
CA PRO A 237 12.43 4.66 5.75
C PRO A 237 12.19 5.46 4.47
N ASP A 238 13.04 6.46 4.23
CA ASP A 238 13.20 7.05 2.90
C ASP A 238 13.81 5.96 2.03
N TYR A 239 12.96 5.11 1.45
CA TYR A 239 13.39 4.29 0.32
C TYR A 239 13.67 5.28 -0.82
N ASP A 240 14.96 5.51 -1.09
CA ASP A 240 15.38 6.21 -2.29
C ASP A 240 15.07 5.32 -3.50
N ILE A 241 13.81 5.35 -3.92
CA ILE A 241 13.28 4.67 -5.11
C ILE A 241 13.88 5.20 -6.42
N SER A 242 14.77 6.20 -6.38
CA SER A 242 15.49 6.62 -7.58
C SER A 242 16.48 5.58 -8.08
N ASP A 243 16.95 4.68 -7.18
CA ASP A 243 17.91 3.60 -7.48
C ASP A 243 17.34 2.18 -7.29
N ALA A 244 16.07 2.04 -6.88
CA ALA A 244 15.44 0.73 -6.79
C ALA A 244 15.46 0.06 -8.19
N PRO A 245 15.99 -1.18 -8.33
CA PRO A 245 15.94 -1.89 -9.59
C PRO A 245 14.47 -1.94 -10.06
N LEU A 246 14.24 -1.79 -11.37
CA LEU A 246 12.91 -1.92 -11.97
C LEU A 246 12.21 -3.14 -11.33
N TYR A 247 11.20 -2.90 -10.48
CA TYR A 247 10.56 -3.96 -9.68
C TYR A 247 10.09 -5.12 -10.55
N ASP A 248 9.83 -4.88 -11.83
CA ASP A 248 9.60 -5.88 -12.88
C ASP A 248 10.59 -7.05 -12.85
N GLY A 249 11.89 -6.81 -12.61
CA GLY A 249 12.90 -7.86 -12.48
C GLY A 249 12.73 -8.68 -11.21
N CYS A 250 12.49 -8.03 -10.08
CA CYS A 250 12.26 -8.68 -8.79
C CYS A 250 10.94 -9.47 -8.77
N ILE A 251 9.91 -9.00 -9.48
CA ILE A 251 8.65 -9.74 -9.67
C ILE A 251 8.92 -11.02 -10.46
N ALA A 252 9.65 -10.93 -11.57
CA ALA A 252 9.99 -12.11 -12.37
C ALA A 252 10.78 -13.16 -11.57
N ASP A 253 11.77 -12.72 -10.78
CA ASP A 253 12.55 -13.60 -9.90
C ASP A 253 11.68 -14.23 -8.81
N CYS A 254 10.77 -13.46 -8.21
CA CYS A 254 9.83 -13.95 -7.20
C CYS A 254 8.89 -15.01 -7.78
N LEU A 255 8.30 -14.73 -8.96
CA LEU A 255 7.44 -15.67 -9.68
C LEU A 255 8.18 -16.95 -10.06
N TYR A 256 9.44 -16.86 -10.49
CA TYR A 256 10.28 -18.02 -10.79
C TYR A 256 10.54 -18.90 -9.56
N GLU A 257 10.90 -18.31 -8.42
CA GLU A 257 11.09 -19.07 -7.17
C GLU A 257 9.77 -19.63 -6.63
N PHE A 258 8.65 -18.92 -6.83
CA PHE A 258 7.31 -19.43 -6.51
C PHE A 258 6.96 -20.67 -7.35
N GLU A 259 7.16 -20.64 -8.67
CA GLU A 259 6.89 -21.81 -9.53
C GLU A 259 7.73 -23.02 -9.11
N LYS A 260 9.01 -22.78 -8.82
CA LYS A 260 9.94 -23.81 -8.37
C LYS A 260 9.57 -24.39 -7.01
N LYS A 261 9.01 -23.58 -6.09
CA LYS A 261 8.47 -24.02 -4.79
C LYS A 261 7.33 -25.03 -4.97
N TYR A 262 6.52 -24.91 -6.02
CA TYR A 262 5.36 -25.77 -6.31
C TYR A 262 5.52 -26.62 -7.58
N ASP A 263 6.77 -26.92 -7.98
CA ASP A 263 7.04 -27.66 -9.23
C ASP A 263 6.30 -29.01 -9.26
N GLY A 264 5.45 -29.18 -10.28
CA GLY A 264 4.64 -30.39 -10.49
C GLY A 264 3.37 -30.51 -9.65
N SER A 265 3.09 -29.61 -8.69
CA SER A 265 1.85 -29.60 -7.90
C SER A 265 0.89 -28.45 -8.26
N LEU A 266 1.41 -27.41 -8.93
CA LEU A 266 0.64 -26.27 -9.41
C LEU A 266 -0.28 -26.68 -10.56
N ALA A 267 -1.59 -26.50 -10.39
CA ALA A 267 -2.58 -26.75 -11.43
C ALA A 267 -2.90 -25.48 -12.24
N THR A 268 -3.06 -24.34 -11.55
CA THR A 268 -3.23 -23.00 -12.14
C THR A 268 -2.56 -21.96 -11.25
N GLY A 269 -2.19 -20.81 -11.82
CA GLY A 269 -1.61 -19.70 -11.09
C GLY A 269 -1.80 -18.38 -11.86
N ASP A 270 -2.23 -17.36 -11.15
CA ASP A 270 -2.43 -15.98 -11.61
C ASP A 270 -1.71 -15.03 -10.64
N TYR A 271 -1.35 -13.83 -11.10
CA TYR A 271 -0.80 -12.81 -10.20
C TYR A 271 -1.34 -11.43 -10.53
N THR A 272 -1.32 -10.54 -9.54
CA THR A 272 -1.52 -9.11 -9.73
C THR A 272 -0.52 -8.31 -8.90
N VAL A 273 -0.34 -7.06 -9.27
CA VAL A 273 0.48 -6.11 -8.54
C VAL A 273 -0.37 -4.91 -8.20
N TYR A 274 -0.38 -4.51 -6.93
CA TYR A 274 -1.21 -3.43 -6.45
C TYR A 274 -0.51 -2.73 -5.29
N ASP A 275 -0.45 -1.40 -5.34
CA ASP A 275 0.13 -0.58 -4.27
C ASP A 275 -0.93 -0.36 -3.18
N VAL A 276 -0.86 -1.17 -2.13
CA VAL A 276 -1.83 -1.17 -1.03
C VAL A 276 -1.63 0.00 -0.10
N ASN A 277 -0.41 0.54 0.01
CA ASN A 277 -0.03 1.46 1.08
C ASN A 277 0.28 2.89 0.58
N GLY A 278 0.29 3.11 -0.74
CA GLY A 278 0.54 4.38 -1.41
C GLY A 278 2.01 4.79 -1.49
N ASP A 279 2.96 3.89 -1.23
CA ASP A 279 4.40 4.18 -1.26
C ASP A 279 5.02 4.10 -2.66
N SER A 280 4.20 3.88 -3.70
CA SER A 280 4.62 3.69 -5.10
C SER A 280 5.41 2.41 -5.36
N ILE A 281 5.48 1.49 -4.39
CA ILE A 281 6.04 0.16 -4.52
C ILE A 281 4.88 -0.83 -4.45
N PRO A 282 4.50 -1.47 -5.56
CA PRO A 282 3.35 -2.36 -5.53
C PRO A 282 3.66 -3.63 -4.74
N GLU A 283 2.70 -4.11 -3.97
CA GLU A 283 2.70 -5.47 -3.47
C GLU A 283 2.35 -6.46 -4.58
N LEU A 284 2.87 -7.68 -4.48
CA LEU A 284 2.63 -8.78 -5.41
C LEU A 284 1.67 -9.79 -4.78
N PHE A 285 0.57 -10.06 -5.46
CA PHE A 285 -0.43 -11.04 -5.05
C PHE A 285 -0.37 -12.22 -6.01
N ILE A 286 -0.27 -13.43 -5.49
CA ILE A 286 -0.30 -14.67 -6.26
C ILE A 286 -1.52 -15.47 -5.84
N ILE A 287 -2.35 -15.85 -6.82
CA ILE A 287 -3.52 -16.71 -6.65
C ILE A 287 -3.23 -18.01 -7.37
N TYR A 288 -3.41 -19.15 -6.73
CA TYR A 288 -3.11 -20.42 -7.38
C TYR A 288 -3.98 -21.55 -6.88
N THR A 289 -4.02 -22.63 -7.66
CA THR A 289 -4.64 -23.88 -7.24
C THR A 289 -3.63 -25.01 -7.28
N LEU A 290 -3.65 -25.85 -6.25
CA LEU A 290 -2.88 -27.09 -6.23
C LEU A 290 -3.71 -28.26 -6.78
N GLY A 291 -3.11 -29.46 -6.82
CA GLY A 291 -3.77 -30.67 -7.30
C GLY A 291 -5.02 -31.12 -6.50
N ASP A 292 -5.28 -30.51 -5.35
CA ASP A 292 -6.50 -30.72 -4.54
C ASP A 292 -7.70 -29.89 -5.02
N GLY A 293 -7.48 -28.92 -5.93
CA GLY A 293 -8.49 -27.99 -6.41
C GLY A 293 -8.81 -26.84 -5.45
N GLY A 294 -8.12 -26.75 -4.31
CA GLY A 294 -8.20 -25.61 -3.42
C GLY A 294 -7.60 -24.36 -4.05
N LYS A 295 -8.21 -23.19 -3.83
CA LYS A 295 -7.59 -21.90 -4.16
C LYS A 295 -6.74 -21.44 -2.97
N HIS A 296 -5.56 -20.94 -3.26
CA HIS A 296 -4.60 -20.40 -2.31
C HIS A 296 -4.17 -19.01 -2.74
N TYR A 297 -3.81 -18.19 -1.77
CA TYR A 297 -3.44 -16.79 -1.96
C TYR A 297 -2.14 -16.51 -1.20
N GLU A 298 -1.16 -15.92 -1.87
CA GLU A 298 0.07 -15.43 -1.24
C GLU A 298 0.24 -13.93 -1.54
N LEU A 299 0.48 -13.16 -0.48
CA LEU A 299 0.88 -11.75 -0.53
C LEU A 299 2.39 -11.68 -0.37
N TYR A 300 3.01 -10.92 -1.26
CA TYR A 300 4.41 -10.59 -1.23
C TYR A 300 4.60 -9.08 -1.16
N PHE A 301 5.53 -8.64 -0.33
CA PHE A 301 5.92 -7.25 -0.18
C PHE A 301 7.38 -7.07 -0.61
N PHE A 302 7.75 -5.89 -1.09
CA PHE A 302 9.13 -5.58 -1.44
C PHE A 302 9.87 -4.99 -0.25
N ASN A 303 10.97 -5.62 0.18
CA ASN A 303 11.70 -5.22 1.38
C ASN A 303 12.85 -4.20 1.13
N GLY A 304 13.03 -3.76 -0.12
CA GLY A 304 14.17 -2.95 -0.55
C GLY A 304 15.14 -3.68 -1.48
N GLU A 305 15.19 -5.01 -1.39
CA GLU A 305 16.07 -5.85 -2.21
C GLU A 305 15.29 -6.82 -3.11
N ARG A 306 14.24 -7.45 -2.56
CA ARG A 306 13.43 -8.46 -3.24
C ARG A 306 12.02 -8.53 -2.67
N TYR A 307 11.14 -9.28 -3.35
CA TYR A 307 9.85 -9.64 -2.80
C TYR A 307 9.97 -10.79 -1.79
N GLU A 308 9.35 -10.62 -0.63
CA GLU A 308 9.28 -11.62 0.41
C GLU A 308 7.82 -11.90 0.79
N ILE A 309 7.54 -13.12 1.25
CA ILE A 309 6.19 -13.53 1.59
C ILE A 309 5.74 -12.82 2.88
N GLY A 310 4.64 -12.09 2.79
CA GLY A 310 3.99 -11.41 3.91
C GLY A 310 2.92 -12.27 4.57
N CYS A 311 2.01 -12.83 3.77
CA CYS A 311 1.05 -13.80 4.26
C CYS A 311 0.72 -14.85 3.19
N ALA A 312 0.44 -16.06 3.65
CA ALA A 312 -0.13 -17.14 2.84
C ALA A 312 -1.46 -17.53 3.46
N SER A 313 -2.49 -17.73 2.63
CA SER A 313 -3.80 -18.13 3.09
C SER A 313 -4.50 -19.06 2.11
N ASP A 314 -5.24 -20.02 2.66
CA ASP A 314 -6.25 -20.79 1.91
C ASP A 314 -7.57 -20.02 1.80
N ASP A 315 -7.62 -18.84 2.42
CA ASP A 315 -8.76 -17.95 2.48
C ASP A 315 -8.69 -16.88 1.40
N TYR A 316 -9.85 -16.36 0.99
CA TYR A 316 -9.92 -15.27 0.02
C TYR A 316 -9.16 -14.06 0.52
N LEU A 317 -8.18 -13.60 -0.26
CA LEU A 317 -7.48 -12.36 -0.01
C LEU A 317 -8.19 -11.21 -0.72
N THR A 318 -8.33 -10.07 -0.05
CA THR A 318 -8.99 -8.86 -0.56
C THR A 318 -8.26 -7.61 -0.07
N VAL A 319 -8.31 -6.54 -0.85
CA VAL A 319 -7.65 -5.27 -0.54
C VAL A 319 -8.60 -4.09 -0.71
N ASN A 320 -8.39 -3.02 0.05
CA ASN A 320 -9.13 -1.78 -0.12
C ASN A 320 -8.49 -0.94 -1.25
N SER A 321 -8.99 -1.12 -2.48
CA SER A 321 -8.38 -0.54 -3.69
C SER A 321 -8.52 0.99 -3.80
N GLY A 322 -9.34 1.61 -2.94
CA GLY A 322 -9.58 3.06 -2.98
C GLY A 322 -8.81 3.85 -1.94
N ALA A 323 -8.38 3.22 -0.85
CA ALA A 323 -7.88 3.93 0.33
C ALA A 323 -6.36 4.04 0.38
N HIS A 324 -5.63 3.10 -0.24
CA HIS A 324 -4.19 2.95 -0.06
C HIS A 324 -3.79 2.95 1.44
N ASP A 325 -4.61 2.33 2.28
CA ASP A 325 -4.50 2.33 3.74
C ASP A 325 -3.57 1.23 4.27
N GLY A 326 -2.94 0.46 3.39
CA GLY A 326 -2.10 -0.68 3.74
C GLY A 326 -2.90 -1.91 4.19
N LEU A 327 -4.23 -1.89 4.21
CA LEU A 327 -5.00 -2.99 4.76
C LEU A 327 -5.24 -4.11 3.74
N VAL A 328 -4.89 -5.33 4.16
CA VAL A 328 -5.14 -6.57 3.43
C VAL A 328 -5.96 -7.50 4.30
N PHE A 329 -7.01 -8.07 3.73
CA PHE A 329 -7.98 -8.88 4.44
C PHE A 329 -7.96 -10.30 3.91
N THR A 330 -8.00 -11.29 4.80
CA THR A 330 -8.27 -12.68 4.42
C THR A 330 -9.56 -13.17 5.04
N GLN A 331 -10.42 -13.80 4.25
CA GLN A 331 -11.72 -14.30 4.70
C GLN A 331 -11.95 -15.77 4.29
N THR A 332 -12.26 -16.62 5.26
CA THR A 332 -12.67 -18.01 5.00
C THR A 332 -13.98 -18.09 4.20
N PRO A 333 -14.09 -18.98 3.20
CA PRO A 333 -15.31 -19.12 2.36
C PRO A 333 -16.55 -19.69 3.08
N TRP A 334 -16.38 -20.36 4.22
CA TRP A 334 -17.36 -21.32 4.76
C TRP A 334 -17.96 -20.87 6.10
N ASN A 335 -18.76 -21.74 6.73
CA ASN A 335 -19.58 -21.49 7.92
C ASN A 335 -18.89 -20.85 9.14
N SER A 336 -17.56 -20.76 9.15
CA SER A 336 -16.78 -19.98 10.09
C SER A 336 -16.36 -18.69 9.40
N GLN A 337 -16.71 -17.53 9.96
CA GLN A 337 -16.20 -16.26 9.46
C GLN A 337 -14.91 -15.95 10.22
N ASN A 338 -13.79 -16.38 9.66
CA ASN A 338 -12.45 -15.99 10.11
C ASN A 338 -11.99 -14.84 9.22
N TYR A 339 -11.76 -13.69 9.84
CA TYR A 339 -11.16 -12.54 9.19
C TYR A 339 -9.78 -12.32 9.77
N LYS A 340 -8.77 -12.26 8.93
CA LYS A 340 -7.47 -11.73 9.32
C LYS A 340 -7.25 -10.41 8.62
N VAL A 341 -6.86 -9.41 9.40
CA VAL A 341 -6.56 -8.07 8.91
C VAL A 341 -5.07 -7.86 9.06
N TYR A 342 -4.41 -7.72 7.93
CA TYR A 342 -3.01 -7.38 7.84
C TYR A 342 -2.86 -5.91 7.48
N TYR A 343 -1.80 -5.29 7.99
CA TYR A 343 -1.35 -3.99 7.58
C TYR A 343 0.00 -4.12 6.91
N VAL A 344 0.06 -3.65 5.68
CA VAL A 344 1.24 -3.59 4.85
C VAL A 344 1.81 -2.18 4.94
N SER A 345 3.10 -2.12 5.26
CA SER A 345 3.83 -0.87 5.29
C SER A 345 5.27 -1.13 4.91
N GLN A 346 5.77 -0.45 3.88
CA GLN A 346 7.20 -0.29 3.58
C GLN A 346 8.03 -1.54 3.82
N GLY A 347 7.69 -2.58 3.06
CA GLY A 347 8.40 -3.86 3.11
C GLY A 347 8.11 -4.70 4.35
N ARG A 348 6.93 -4.57 4.94
CA ARG A 348 6.47 -5.39 6.08
C ARG A 348 4.98 -5.65 6.00
N VAL A 349 4.59 -6.78 6.59
CA VAL A 349 3.19 -7.17 6.78
C VAL A 349 2.98 -7.55 8.25
N LYS A 350 2.07 -6.87 8.95
CA LYS A 350 1.72 -7.13 10.35
C LYS A 350 0.26 -7.58 10.44
N LEU A 351 0.00 -8.71 11.10
CA LEU A 351 -1.36 -9.08 11.51
C LEU A 351 -1.83 -8.12 12.62
N ILE A 352 -2.90 -7.36 12.37
CA ILE A 352 -3.49 -6.44 13.35
C ILE A 352 -4.69 -7.09 14.05
N TYR A 353 -5.53 -7.77 13.29
CA TYR A 353 -6.73 -8.43 13.83
C TYR A 353 -6.83 -9.87 13.34
N ASP A 354 -7.06 -10.79 14.27
CA ASP A 354 -7.53 -12.16 14.03
C ASP A 354 -8.92 -12.28 14.62
N MET A 355 -9.94 -12.22 13.77
CA MET A 355 -11.34 -12.20 14.16
C MET A 355 -11.99 -13.53 13.79
N ASN A 356 -12.56 -14.23 14.76
CA ASN A 356 -13.24 -15.51 14.54
C ASN A 356 -14.68 -15.47 15.07
N LYS A 357 -15.61 -15.86 14.21
CA LYS A 357 -17.01 -16.14 14.53
C LYS A 357 -17.29 -17.64 14.41
N GLU A 358 -17.50 -18.28 15.55
CA GLU A 358 -17.76 -19.71 15.68
C GLU A 358 -19.23 -19.96 16.06
N TYR A 359 -19.89 -20.86 15.34
CA TYR A 359 -21.27 -21.28 15.64
C TYR A 359 -21.25 -22.58 16.44
N ASN A 360 -21.72 -22.54 17.68
CA ASN A 360 -21.81 -23.71 18.55
C ASN A 360 -23.00 -24.58 18.15
N GLY A 361 -22.94 -25.88 18.47
CA GLY A 361 -24.00 -26.84 18.17
C GLY A 361 -25.34 -26.58 18.89
N ASP A 362 -25.35 -25.71 19.90
CA ASP A 362 -26.55 -25.25 20.60
C ASP A 362 -27.17 -23.99 19.97
N GLY A 363 -26.59 -23.48 18.88
CA GLY A 363 -27.02 -22.27 18.19
C GLY A 363 -26.45 -20.97 18.78
N SER A 364 -25.65 -21.02 19.85
CA SER A 364 -24.91 -19.86 20.32
C SER A 364 -23.75 -19.51 19.39
N VAL A 365 -23.31 -18.25 19.43
CA VAL A 365 -22.21 -17.74 18.61
C VAL A 365 -21.11 -17.24 19.54
N ALA A 366 -19.89 -17.74 19.36
CA ALA A 366 -18.70 -17.21 20.01
C ALA A 366 -17.99 -16.26 19.05
N LEU A 367 -17.71 -15.03 19.52
CA LEU A 367 -17.04 -13.99 18.76
C LEU A 367 -15.73 -13.68 19.46
N THR A 368 -14.61 -13.76 18.73
CA THR A 368 -13.30 -13.47 19.31
C THR A 368 -12.49 -12.52 18.43
N ILE A 369 -11.76 -11.59 19.06
CA ILE A 369 -10.80 -10.70 18.39
C ILE A 369 -9.46 -10.84 19.09
N ASN A 370 -8.44 -11.23 18.33
CA ASN A 370 -7.10 -11.56 18.83
C ASN A 370 -7.17 -12.59 19.97
N GLY A 371 -8.06 -13.58 19.84
CA GLY A 371 -8.30 -14.63 20.82
C GLY A 371 -9.14 -14.23 22.05
N ASN A 372 -9.55 -12.96 22.17
CA ASN A 372 -10.37 -12.49 23.29
C ASN A 372 -11.85 -12.49 22.90
N GLU A 373 -12.71 -13.03 23.76
CA GLU A 373 -14.17 -12.99 23.55
C GLU A 373 -14.68 -11.54 23.55
N VAL A 374 -15.53 -11.21 22.58
CA VAL A 374 -16.10 -9.87 22.42
C VAL A 374 -17.62 -9.92 22.28
N SER A 375 -18.27 -8.81 22.62
CA SER A 375 -19.70 -8.64 22.34
C SER A 375 -19.97 -8.50 20.84
N GLU A 376 -21.20 -8.83 20.42
CA GLU A 376 -21.67 -8.63 19.05
C GLU A 376 -21.56 -7.16 18.59
N ALA A 377 -21.82 -6.21 19.49
CA ALA A 377 -21.66 -4.78 19.19
C ALA A 377 -20.21 -4.41 18.87
N LYS A 378 -19.24 -4.93 19.65
CA LYS A 378 -17.81 -4.68 19.39
C LYS A 378 -17.33 -5.37 18.12
N TRP A 379 -17.82 -6.58 17.86
CA TRP A 379 -17.58 -7.28 16.60
C TRP A 379 -18.07 -6.46 15.41
N GLN A 380 -19.32 -5.97 15.47
CA GLN A 380 -19.92 -5.18 14.40
C GLN A 380 -19.17 -3.86 14.18
N GLU A 381 -18.81 -3.14 15.25
CA GLU A 381 -17.97 -1.94 15.17
C GLU A 381 -16.65 -2.20 14.42
N MET A 382 -16.01 -3.33 14.73
CA MET A 382 -14.76 -3.71 14.07
C MET A 382 -14.98 -4.10 12.61
N THR A 383 -16.00 -4.90 12.28
CA THR A 383 -16.31 -5.22 10.88
C THR A 383 -16.76 -4.01 10.08
N ASP A 384 -17.43 -3.04 10.70
CA ASP A 384 -17.84 -1.80 10.03
C ASP A 384 -16.64 -0.87 9.79
N SER A 385 -15.66 -0.85 10.71
CA SER A 385 -14.39 -0.13 10.52
C SER A 385 -13.55 -0.72 9.37
N ILE A 386 -13.74 -2.00 9.08
CA ILE A 386 -13.17 -2.72 7.95
C ILE A 386 -14.10 -2.46 6.76
N SER A 387 -14.00 -1.26 6.18
CA SER A 387 -14.85 -0.82 5.07
C SER A 387 -14.83 -1.82 3.90
N THR A 388 -15.93 -2.57 3.73
CA THR A 388 -16.09 -3.54 2.63
C THR A 388 -16.49 -2.92 1.30
N GLU A 389 -16.91 -1.64 1.29
CA GLU A 389 -17.49 -0.98 0.11
C GLU A 389 -16.52 -0.81 -1.07
N ASN A 390 -15.20 -0.88 -0.82
CA ASN A 390 -14.15 -0.79 -1.84
C ASN A 390 -13.19 -2.00 -1.80
N MET A 391 -13.66 -3.15 -1.31
CA MET A 391 -12.86 -4.36 -1.32
C MET A 391 -12.86 -4.98 -2.71
N GLU A 392 -11.70 -4.97 -3.36
CA GLU A 392 -11.49 -5.64 -4.64
C GLU A 392 -10.81 -6.99 -4.40
N TYR A 393 -11.29 -8.00 -5.13
CA TYR A 393 -10.59 -9.27 -5.21
C TYR A 393 -9.38 -9.12 -6.13
N PRO A 394 -8.19 -9.57 -5.72
CA PRO A 394 -7.01 -9.61 -6.57
C PRO A 394 -7.28 -10.35 -7.90
N ASP A 395 -8.20 -11.33 -7.90
CA ASP A 395 -8.68 -12.06 -9.08
C ASP A 395 -9.22 -11.10 -10.17
N GLU A 396 -9.89 -10.01 -9.81
CA GLU A 396 -10.47 -9.04 -10.75
C GLU A 396 -9.41 -8.11 -11.37
N LEU A 397 -8.25 -8.00 -10.71
CA LEU A 397 -7.09 -7.24 -11.16
C LEU A 397 -5.99 -8.13 -11.78
N SER A 398 -6.21 -9.44 -11.86
CA SER A 398 -5.17 -10.41 -12.17
C SER A 398 -4.78 -10.49 -13.64
N LYS A 399 -3.49 -10.74 -13.89
CA LYS A 399 -2.94 -11.10 -15.19
C LYS A 399 -2.64 -12.59 -15.19
N VAL A 400 -3.09 -13.28 -16.24
CA VAL A 400 -2.82 -14.71 -16.43
C VAL A 400 -1.35 -14.94 -16.72
N PHE A 401 -0.77 -15.96 -16.08
CA PHE A 401 0.57 -16.45 -16.39
C PHE A 401 0.65 -16.92 -17.85
N ALA A 402 1.50 -16.28 -18.65
CA ALA A 402 1.86 -16.82 -19.96
C ALA A 402 2.87 -17.97 -19.76
N GLY A 403 2.40 -19.16 -19.38
CA GLY A 403 3.30 -20.29 -19.11
C GLY A 403 2.71 -21.69 -19.00
N PHE A 404 1.40 -21.86 -18.76
CA PHE A 404 0.84 -23.19 -18.47
C PHE A 404 0.35 -23.94 -19.71
N GLY A 405 1.25 -24.12 -20.68
CA GLY A 405 1.09 -25.06 -21.79
C GLY A 405 2.16 -26.15 -21.72
N ARG A 406 1.88 -27.25 -21.01
CA ARG A 406 2.46 -28.56 -21.33
C ARG A 406 1.41 -29.44 -21.96
#